data_AF-A0A9X4H361-F1
#
_entry.id   AF-A0A9X4H361-F1
#
_cell.length_a   1.000
_cell.length_b   1.000
_cell.length_c   1.000
_cell.angle_alpha   90.00
_cell.angle_beta   90.00
_cell.angle_gamma   90.00
#
_symmetry.space_group_name_H-M   'P 1'
#
loop_
_entity.id
_entity.type
_entity.pdbx_description
1 polymer ?
#
loop_
_entity_poly.entity_id
_entity_poly.type
_entity_poly.pdbx_seq_one_letter_code
_entity_poly.pdbx_strand_id
1 'polypeptide(L)'
;MKEWVLSSPEPPELKNPFLIQLAWADQLQTDELNTLLSGYENRIRMQILLEKEKQLRGSFSPARTAREIYLWDMIYENIISSYENELTWLEKIRKEISTEHREETNKMNYTVIEKNNNKYIECFSTETPIRKEQDVLDLIAACGENNTNLLMLHAEALATDFFKLKTGLAGMILQKFVNYHVRTAIILQEGFKITGKFKELLAESKKGNDFRVFNNTRDAENWLIN
;
A
#
# COMPACT_ATOMS: atom_id res chain seq x y z
N MET A 1 -27.79 48.50 -2.94
CA MET A 1 -26.46 47.87 -3.16
C MET A 1 -25.50 48.17 -2.00
N LYS A 2 -25.25 49.45 -1.66
CA LYS A 2 -24.38 49.81 -0.52
C LYS A 2 -24.86 49.24 0.83
N GLU A 3 -26.16 49.31 1.12
CA GLU A 3 -26.73 48.77 2.36
C GLU A 3 -26.54 47.26 2.50
N TRP A 4 -26.60 46.52 1.39
CA TRP A 4 -26.32 45.07 1.38
C TRP A 4 -24.84 44.76 1.62
N VAL A 5 -23.92 45.51 1.00
CA VAL A 5 -22.46 45.37 1.24
C VAL A 5 -22.08 45.69 2.69
N LEU A 6 -22.88 46.50 3.39
CA LEU A 6 -22.67 46.85 4.80
C LEU A 6 -23.32 45.86 5.78
N SER A 7 -24.06 44.86 5.30
CA SER A 7 -24.62 43.82 6.16
C SER A 7 -23.52 42.89 6.69
N SER A 8 -23.74 42.27 7.85
CA SER A 8 -22.79 41.32 8.43
C SER A 8 -22.67 40.07 7.54
N PRO A 9 -21.45 39.67 7.15
CA PRO A 9 -21.26 38.47 6.34
C PRO A 9 -21.50 37.20 7.17
N GLU A 10 -22.15 36.21 6.56
CA GLU A 10 -22.33 34.87 7.12
C GLU A 10 -21.21 33.92 6.65
N PRO A 11 -20.84 32.91 7.46
CA PRO A 11 -19.92 31.86 7.01
C PRO A 11 -20.47 31.10 5.80
N PRO A 12 -19.60 30.59 4.90
CA PRO A 12 -20.05 29.85 3.73
C PRO A 12 -20.68 28.49 4.12
N GLU A 13 -21.85 28.18 3.55
CA GLU A 13 -22.43 26.83 3.64
C GLU A 13 -21.64 25.84 2.77
N LEU A 14 -21.00 24.86 3.39
CA LEU A 14 -20.25 23.80 2.69
C LEU A 14 -21.19 22.66 2.28
N LYS A 15 -21.59 22.62 1.02
CA LYS A 15 -22.33 21.49 0.42
C LYS A 15 -21.37 20.58 -0.34
N ASN A 16 -20.88 19.55 0.33
CA ASN A 16 -19.95 18.59 -0.27
C ASN A 16 -20.53 17.15 -0.22
N PRO A 17 -21.29 16.72 -1.25
CA PRO A 17 -21.85 15.38 -1.31
C PRO A 17 -20.79 14.26 -1.29
N PHE A 18 -19.56 14.56 -1.73
CA PHE A 18 -18.48 13.60 -1.67
C PHE A 18 -18.10 13.26 -0.23
N LEU A 19 -18.15 14.20 0.72
CA LEU A 19 -17.90 13.88 2.14
C LEU A 19 -18.92 12.88 2.69
N ILE A 20 -20.16 12.95 2.21
CA ILE A 20 -21.18 11.95 2.55
C ILE A 20 -20.81 10.60 1.95
N GLN A 21 -20.36 10.55 0.70
CA GLN A 21 -19.89 9.30 0.10
C GLN A 21 -18.69 8.73 0.85
N LEU A 22 -17.73 9.58 1.23
CA LEU A 22 -16.53 9.21 1.96
C LEU A 22 -16.86 8.64 3.34
N ALA A 23 -17.84 9.22 4.04
CA ALA A 23 -18.28 8.73 5.35
C ALA A 23 -18.84 7.30 5.33
N TRP A 24 -19.24 6.80 4.15
CA TRP A 24 -19.75 5.44 3.94
C TRP A 24 -18.78 4.58 3.11
N ALA A 25 -17.57 5.06 2.86
CA ALA A 25 -16.64 4.40 1.94
C ALA A 25 -15.94 3.17 2.54
N ASP A 26 -16.07 2.93 3.84
CA ASP A 26 -15.54 1.74 4.53
C ASP A 26 -16.15 0.42 4.00
N GLN A 27 -17.34 0.47 3.42
CA GLN A 27 -17.98 -0.69 2.79
C GLN A 27 -17.41 -1.05 1.41
N LEU A 28 -16.50 -0.23 0.85
CA LEU A 28 -15.95 -0.40 -0.49
C LEU A 28 -14.68 -1.24 -0.46
N GLN A 29 -14.44 -2.02 -1.52
CA GLN A 29 -13.14 -2.65 -1.73
C GLN A 29 -12.06 -1.61 -2.05
N THR A 30 -10.78 -1.93 -1.83
CA THR A 30 -9.65 -1.01 -2.07
C THR A 30 -9.66 -0.44 -3.49
N ASP A 31 -9.95 -1.23 -4.52
CA ASP A 31 -10.03 -0.76 -5.91
C ASP A 31 -11.23 0.17 -6.16
N GLU A 32 -12.36 -0.09 -5.50
CA GLU A 32 -13.57 0.74 -5.58
C GLU A 32 -13.35 2.09 -4.88
N LEU A 33 -12.73 2.08 -3.70
CA LEU A 33 -12.32 3.26 -2.96
C LEU A 33 -11.33 4.11 -3.78
N ASN A 34 -10.29 3.48 -4.35
CA ASN A 34 -9.33 4.15 -5.22
C ASN A 34 -10.01 4.79 -6.45
N THR A 35 -10.99 4.10 -7.02
CA THR A 35 -11.77 4.62 -8.15
C THR A 35 -12.61 5.84 -7.74
N LEU A 36 -13.29 5.77 -6.58
CA LEU A 36 -14.06 6.88 -6.03
C LEU A 36 -13.18 8.13 -5.78
N LEU A 37 -12.05 7.95 -5.10
CA LEU A 37 -11.09 9.03 -4.81
C LEU A 37 -10.55 9.66 -6.11
N SER A 38 -10.19 8.83 -7.09
CA SER A 38 -9.68 9.31 -8.39
C SER A 38 -10.73 10.06 -9.20
N GLY A 39 -11.98 9.59 -9.16
CA GLY A 39 -13.09 10.27 -9.80
C GLY A 39 -13.34 11.66 -9.21
N TYR A 40 -13.28 11.80 -7.90
CA TYR A 40 -13.46 13.08 -7.23
C TYR A 40 -12.28 14.03 -7.43
N GLU A 41 -11.05 13.53 -7.32
CA GLU A 41 -9.83 14.29 -7.59
C GLU A 41 -9.85 14.92 -8.99
N ASN A 42 -10.23 14.14 -10.01
CA ASN A 42 -10.35 14.63 -11.38
C ASN A 42 -11.40 15.75 -11.49
N ARG A 43 -12.54 15.64 -10.79
CA ARG A 43 -13.57 16.70 -10.79
C ARG A 43 -13.04 18.00 -10.19
N ILE A 44 -12.30 17.94 -9.07
CA ILE A 44 -11.68 19.12 -8.46
C ILE A 44 -10.66 19.74 -9.41
N ARG A 45 -9.76 18.94 -9.99
CA ARG A 45 -8.76 19.43 -10.95
C ARG A 45 -9.39 20.14 -12.14
N MET A 46 -10.48 19.58 -12.67
CA MET A 46 -11.25 20.22 -13.73
C MET A 46 -11.88 21.54 -13.26
N GLN A 47 -12.39 21.60 -12.04
CA GLN A 47 -12.96 22.83 -11.48
C GLN A 47 -11.90 23.92 -11.31
N ILE A 48 -10.72 23.59 -10.78
CA ILE A 48 -9.58 24.51 -10.68
C ILE A 48 -9.22 25.08 -12.06
N LEU A 49 -9.13 24.22 -13.08
CA LEU A 49 -8.81 24.63 -14.44
C LEU A 49 -9.86 25.60 -15.00
N LEU A 50 -11.15 25.31 -14.78
CA LEU A 50 -12.25 26.17 -15.22
C LEU A 50 -12.22 27.54 -14.53
N GLU A 51 -11.96 27.59 -13.22
CA GLU A 51 -11.89 28.86 -12.49
C GLU A 51 -10.66 29.69 -12.87
N LYS A 52 -9.50 29.06 -13.06
CA LYS A 52 -8.29 29.73 -13.58
C LYS A 52 -8.53 30.33 -14.98
N GLU A 53 -9.21 29.61 -15.86
CA GLU A 53 -9.55 30.10 -17.19
C GLU A 53 -10.55 31.28 -17.13
N LYS A 54 -11.53 31.24 -16.21
CA LYS A 54 -12.45 32.38 -16.00
C LYS A 54 -11.73 33.63 -15.51
N GLN A 55 -10.76 33.47 -14.61
CA GLN A 55 -9.91 34.55 -14.12
C GLN A 55 -9.10 35.17 -15.28
N LEU A 56 -8.47 34.33 -16.11
CA LEU A 56 -7.71 34.78 -17.28
C LEU A 56 -8.58 35.54 -18.29
N ARG A 57 -9.82 35.11 -18.50
CA ARG A 57 -10.78 35.78 -19.40
C ARG A 57 -11.37 37.07 -18.84
N GLY A 58 -11.18 37.35 -17.55
CA GLY A 58 -11.75 38.53 -16.89
C GLY A 58 -13.29 38.60 -16.91
N SER A 59 -13.96 37.45 -17.07
CA SER A 59 -15.36 37.36 -17.51
C SER A 59 -16.40 38.04 -16.60
N PHE A 60 -16.02 38.45 -15.38
CA PHE A 60 -16.89 39.13 -14.41
C PHE A 60 -16.27 40.36 -13.72
N SER A 61 -15.05 40.78 -14.11
CA SER A 61 -14.42 41.97 -13.50
C SER A 61 -14.76 43.22 -14.31
N PRO A 62 -15.53 44.19 -13.76
CA PRO A 62 -15.88 45.41 -14.47
C PRO A 62 -14.69 46.37 -14.64
N ALA A 63 -13.56 46.09 -13.96
CA ALA A 63 -12.28 46.80 -14.03
C ALA A 63 -12.38 48.34 -13.96
N ARG A 64 -13.34 48.89 -13.19
CA ARG A 64 -13.61 50.35 -13.19
C ARG A 64 -12.65 51.12 -12.31
N THR A 65 -12.08 50.47 -11.29
CA THR A 65 -11.11 51.06 -10.36
C THR A 65 -10.03 50.05 -9.98
N ALA A 66 -8.84 50.53 -9.57
CA ALA A 66 -7.76 49.68 -9.08
C ALA A 66 -8.16 48.83 -7.86
N ARG A 67 -9.00 49.40 -6.97
CA ARG A 67 -9.54 48.67 -5.81
C ARG A 67 -10.48 47.56 -6.23
N GLU A 68 -11.34 47.79 -7.22
CA GLU A 68 -12.26 46.77 -7.72
C GLU A 68 -11.50 45.60 -8.37
N ILE A 69 -10.46 45.90 -9.16
CA ILE A 69 -9.58 44.87 -9.75
C ILE A 69 -8.98 43.98 -8.65
N TYR A 70 -8.35 44.61 -7.65
CA TYR A 70 -7.74 43.90 -6.53
C TYR A 70 -8.75 43.03 -5.76
N LEU A 71 -9.95 43.56 -5.48
CA LEU A 71 -10.98 42.79 -4.77
C LEU A 71 -11.44 41.56 -5.58
N TRP A 72 -11.55 41.69 -6.91
CA TRP A 72 -11.85 40.55 -7.76
C TRP A 72 -10.72 39.51 -7.79
N ASP A 73 -9.46 39.95 -7.83
CA ASP A 73 -8.31 39.04 -7.77
C ASP A 73 -8.33 38.23 -6.47
N MET A 74 -8.58 38.87 -5.33
CA MET A 74 -8.71 38.18 -4.03
C MET A 74 -9.90 37.22 -3.97
N ILE A 75 -11.01 37.51 -4.66
CA ILE A 75 -12.16 36.60 -4.74
C ILE A 75 -11.78 35.34 -5.52
N TYR A 76 -11.12 35.48 -6.69
CA TYR A 76 -10.66 34.33 -7.47
C TYR A 76 -9.62 33.52 -6.72
N GLU A 77 -8.67 34.18 -6.05
CA GLU A 77 -7.66 33.52 -5.22
C GLU A 77 -8.32 32.66 -4.13
N ASN A 78 -9.30 33.19 -3.41
CA ASN A 78 -10.02 32.44 -2.38
C ASN A 78 -10.76 31.21 -2.93
N ILE A 79 -11.44 31.36 -4.08
CA ILE A 79 -12.18 30.26 -4.72
C ILE A 79 -11.21 29.16 -5.16
N ILE A 80 -10.13 29.53 -5.86
CA ILE A 80 -9.13 28.58 -6.35
C ILE A 80 -8.44 27.89 -5.17
N SER A 81 -8.03 28.65 -4.15
CA SER A 81 -7.39 28.12 -2.94
C SER A 81 -8.29 27.11 -2.22
N SER A 82 -9.61 27.32 -2.19
CA SER A 82 -10.54 26.36 -1.59
C SER A 82 -10.47 24.99 -2.27
N TYR A 83 -10.41 24.96 -3.61
CA TYR A 83 -10.27 23.70 -4.35
C TYR A 83 -8.86 23.10 -4.26
N GLU A 84 -7.82 23.92 -4.23
CA GLU A 84 -6.44 23.46 -4.06
C GLU A 84 -6.24 22.84 -2.66
N ASN A 85 -6.83 23.44 -1.62
CA ASN A 85 -6.83 22.88 -0.26
C ASN A 85 -7.57 21.54 -0.18
N GLU A 86 -8.71 21.41 -0.86
CA GLU A 86 -9.44 20.14 -0.96
C GLU A 86 -8.59 19.07 -1.68
N LEU A 87 -7.84 19.45 -2.72
CA LEU A 87 -6.92 18.54 -3.41
C LEU A 87 -5.78 18.08 -2.49
N THR A 88 -5.16 19.00 -1.74
CA THR A 88 -4.14 18.66 -0.75
C THR A 88 -4.69 17.74 0.34
N TRP A 89 -5.93 17.95 0.79
CA TRP A 89 -6.59 17.08 1.75
C TRP A 89 -6.82 15.67 1.18
N LEU A 90 -7.22 15.54 -0.09
CA LEU A 90 -7.33 14.23 -0.75
C LEU A 90 -5.99 13.52 -0.88
N GLU A 91 -4.92 14.24 -1.21
CA GLU A 91 -3.56 13.68 -1.26
C GLU A 91 -3.13 13.15 0.11
N LYS A 92 -3.44 13.90 1.17
CA LYS A 92 -3.22 13.46 2.56
C LYS A 92 -3.99 12.16 2.85
N ILE A 93 -5.28 12.10 2.54
CA ILE A 93 -6.09 10.89 2.74
C ILE A 93 -5.51 9.71 1.97
N ARG A 94 -5.19 9.88 0.68
CA ARG A 94 -4.60 8.79 -0.12
C ARG A 94 -3.32 8.27 0.49
N LYS A 95 -2.47 9.17 0.97
CA LYS A 95 -1.22 8.81 1.64
C LYS A 95 -1.50 8.03 2.91
N GLU A 96 -2.40 8.53 3.76
CA GLU A 96 -2.77 7.92 5.05
C GLU A 96 -3.44 6.56 4.84
N ILE A 97 -4.41 6.44 3.93
CA ILE A 97 -5.05 5.16 3.58
C ILE A 97 -4.04 4.18 2.98
N SER A 98 -3.08 4.64 2.17
CA SER A 98 -2.04 3.76 1.63
C SER A 98 -1.04 3.30 2.71
N THR A 99 -0.81 4.12 3.74
CA THR A 99 0.04 3.76 4.89
C THR A 99 -0.70 2.91 5.92
N GLU A 100 -1.97 3.19 6.19
CA GLU A 100 -2.86 2.35 7.02
C GLU A 100 -3.12 1.03 6.34
N HIS A 101 -3.32 0.99 5.01
CA HIS A 101 -3.33 -0.28 4.28
C HIS A 101 -1.96 -0.96 4.34
N ARG A 102 -0.81 -0.27 4.46
CA ARG A 102 0.49 -0.92 4.71
C ARG A 102 0.63 -1.45 6.13
N GLU A 103 -0.06 -0.87 7.11
CA GLU A 103 -0.09 -1.36 8.50
C GLU A 103 -1.16 -2.45 8.72
N GLU A 104 -2.30 -2.39 8.02
CA GLU A 104 -3.40 -3.37 8.07
C GLU A 104 -3.23 -4.52 7.06
N THR A 105 -2.52 -4.33 5.94
CA THR A 105 -2.08 -5.46 5.08
C THR A 105 -0.79 -6.13 5.57
N ASN A 106 -0.14 -5.60 6.63
CA ASN A 106 0.95 -6.27 7.34
C ASN A 106 0.48 -7.10 8.54
N LYS A 107 -0.53 -7.96 8.33
CA LYS A 107 -0.65 -9.19 9.13
C LYS A 107 0.14 -10.34 8.49
N MET A 108 1.36 -10.05 8.04
CA MET A 108 2.37 -11.10 8.04
C MET A 108 2.72 -11.35 9.50
N ASN A 109 2.13 -12.38 10.11
CA ASN A 109 2.48 -12.81 11.46
C ASN A 109 3.89 -13.42 11.44
N TYR A 110 4.89 -12.56 11.46
CA TYR A 110 6.27 -12.94 11.61
C TYR A 110 6.79 -12.52 12.97
N THR A 111 7.76 -13.28 13.47
CA THR A 111 8.49 -12.97 14.69
C THR A 111 9.95 -12.79 14.37
N VAL A 112 10.59 -11.83 15.02
CA VAL A 112 12.04 -11.63 14.94
C VAL A 112 12.69 -12.49 16.01
N ILE A 113 13.55 -13.42 15.61
CA ILE A 113 14.28 -14.28 16.53
C ILE A 113 15.76 -13.90 16.52
N GLU A 114 16.34 -13.73 17.71
CA GLU A 114 17.78 -13.50 17.89
C GLU A 114 18.43 -14.71 18.57
N LYS A 115 19.46 -15.27 17.95
CA LYS A 115 20.19 -16.44 18.47
C LYS A 115 21.65 -16.43 18.02
N ASN A 116 22.58 -16.63 18.96
CA ASN A 116 24.02 -16.69 18.67
C ASN A 116 24.54 -15.49 17.83
N ASN A 117 24.11 -14.27 18.15
CA ASN A 117 24.36 -13.03 17.40
C ASN A 117 23.79 -12.97 15.97
N ASN A 118 23.05 -13.99 15.53
CA ASN A 118 22.30 -13.96 14.28
C ASN A 118 20.85 -13.57 14.57
N LYS A 119 20.25 -12.84 13.64
CA LYS A 119 18.85 -12.46 13.65
C LYS A 119 18.16 -13.09 12.45
N TYR A 120 16.97 -13.63 12.61
CA TYR A 120 16.17 -14.13 11.50
C TYR A 120 14.68 -13.83 11.70
N ILE A 121 13.96 -13.74 10.58
CA ILE A 121 12.51 -13.62 10.56
C ILE A 121 11.93 -15.03 10.52
N GLU A 122 11.00 -15.36 11.42
CA GLU A 122 10.26 -16.63 11.41
C GLU A 122 8.78 -16.35 11.13
N CYS A 123 8.21 -17.02 10.12
CA CYS A 123 6.81 -16.88 9.72
C CYS A 123 6.10 -18.24 9.84
N PHE A 124 5.25 -18.39 10.85
CA PHE A 124 4.54 -19.64 11.15
C PHE A 124 3.24 -19.77 10.37
N SER A 125 2.38 -18.74 10.41
CA SER A 125 1.07 -18.76 9.75
C SER A 125 0.52 -17.34 9.66
N THR A 126 0.13 -16.94 8.46
CA THR A 126 -0.54 -15.66 8.22
C THR A 126 -2.05 -15.89 8.12
N GLU A 127 -2.87 -14.95 8.60
CA GLU A 127 -4.32 -14.95 8.32
C GLU A 127 -4.58 -14.93 6.80
N THR A 128 -3.60 -14.47 6.02
CA THR A 128 -3.57 -14.47 4.56
C THR A 128 -2.29 -15.14 4.03
N PRO A 129 -2.35 -16.39 3.53
CA PRO A 129 -1.18 -17.12 3.04
C PRO A 129 -0.43 -16.40 1.91
N ILE A 130 0.89 -16.58 1.84
CA ILE A 130 1.76 -16.05 0.78
C ILE A 130 1.34 -16.68 -0.56
N ARG A 131 0.80 -15.85 -1.48
CA ARG A 131 0.21 -16.29 -2.75
C ARG A 131 0.47 -15.39 -3.95
N LYS A 132 0.94 -14.16 -3.75
CA LYS A 132 1.28 -13.20 -4.81
C LYS A 132 2.66 -12.61 -4.60
N GLU A 133 3.18 -11.97 -5.63
CA GLU A 133 4.51 -11.33 -5.60
C GLU A 133 4.64 -10.29 -4.48
N GLN A 134 3.59 -9.51 -4.23
CA GLN A 134 3.60 -8.49 -3.18
C GLN A 134 3.88 -9.10 -1.79
N ASP A 135 3.24 -10.23 -1.46
CA ASP A 135 3.43 -10.92 -0.18
C ASP A 135 4.91 -11.30 0.05
N VAL A 136 5.63 -11.63 -1.03
CA VAL A 136 7.06 -11.96 -0.98
C VAL A 136 7.90 -10.70 -0.76
N LEU A 137 7.56 -9.61 -1.45
CA LEU A 137 8.26 -8.33 -1.31
C LEU A 137 8.09 -7.75 0.10
N ASP A 138 6.94 -7.96 0.72
CA ASP A 138 6.67 -7.51 2.09
C ASP A 138 7.54 -8.27 3.11
N LEU A 139 7.73 -9.59 2.94
CA LEU A 139 8.67 -10.37 3.76
C LEU A 139 10.13 -9.95 3.56
N ILE A 140 10.52 -9.63 2.33
CA ILE A 140 11.86 -9.12 2.03
C ILE A 140 12.07 -7.75 2.70
N ALA A 141 11.07 -6.88 2.66
CA ALA A 141 11.10 -5.59 3.35
C ALA A 141 11.23 -5.78 4.87
N ALA A 142 10.45 -6.70 5.46
CA ALA A 142 10.55 -7.04 6.89
C ALA A 142 11.94 -7.55 7.28
N CYS A 143 12.58 -8.35 6.43
CA CYS A 143 13.97 -8.76 6.64
C CYS A 143 14.91 -7.55 6.66
N GLY A 144 14.78 -6.66 5.68
CA GLY A 144 15.58 -5.43 5.58
C GLY A 144 15.41 -4.47 6.76
N GLU A 145 14.18 -4.22 7.19
CA GLU A 145 13.83 -3.38 8.35
C GLU A 145 14.41 -3.91 9.67
N ASN A 146 14.55 -5.24 9.76
CA ASN A 146 15.11 -5.92 10.93
C ASN A 146 16.61 -6.24 10.77
N ASN A 147 17.28 -5.68 9.76
CA ASN A 147 18.71 -5.86 9.51
C ASN A 147 19.12 -7.34 9.42
N THR A 148 18.31 -8.16 8.76
CA THR A 148 18.60 -9.58 8.49
C THR A 148 18.30 -9.94 7.04
N ASN A 149 18.93 -11.00 6.54
CA ASN A 149 18.60 -11.65 5.29
C ASN A 149 18.24 -13.13 5.51
N LEU A 150 17.98 -13.53 6.75
CA LEU A 150 17.66 -14.89 7.14
C LEU A 150 16.16 -15.01 7.38
N LEU A 151 15.53 -15.94 6.68
CA LEU A 151 14.09 -16.16 6.73
C LEU A 151 13.78 -17.63 6.99
N MET A 152 12.89 -17.90 7.95
CA MET A 152 12.31 -19.20 8.19
C MET A 152 10.80 -19.15 7.88
N LEU A 153 10.36 -19.99 6.94
CA LEU A 153 8.98 -20.07 6.49
C LEU A 153 8.39 -21.43 6.84
N HIS A 154 7.30 -21.46 7.58
CA HIS A 154 6.53 -22.68 7.78
C HIS A 154 5.56 -22.89 6.61
N ALA A 155 5.29 -24.15 6.27
CA ALA A 155 4.41 -24.52 5.16
C ALA A 155 3.00 -23.91 5.29
N GLU A 156 2.56 -23.69 6.53
CA GLU A 156 1.31 -23.08 6.92
C GLU A 156 1.22 -21.58 6.57
N ALA A 157 2.35 -20.89 6.35
CA ALA A 157 2.38 -19.53 5.85
C ALA A 157 2.25 -19.46 4.31
N LEU A 158 2.37 -20.59 3.61
CA LEU A 158 2.36 -20.65 2.14
C LEU A 158 0.99 -21.09 1.63
N ALA A 159 0.52 -20.49 0.54
CA ALA A 159 -0.71 -20.95 -0.11
C ALA A 159 -0.54 -22.37 -0.68
N THR A 160 -1.63 -23.15 -0.70
CA THR A 160 -1.59 -24.55 -1.20
C THR A 160 -1.06 -24.69 -2.62
N ASP A 161 -1.17 -23.62 -3.42
CA ASP A 161 -0.70 -23.57 -4.81
C ASP A 161 0.83 -23.53 -4.93
N PHE A 162 1.54 -23.18 -3.84
CA PHE A 162 3.00 -23.26 -3.77
C PHE A 162 3.46 -24.70 -4.00
N PHE A 163 2.75 -25.66 -3.43
CA PHE A 163 3.06 -27.09 -3.57
C PHE A 163 2.66 -27.68 -4.93
N LYS A 164 2.00 -26.90 -5.80
CA LYS A 164 1.55 -27.30 -7.13
C LYS A 164 2.40 -26.60 -8.22
N LEU A 165 3.58 -27.12 -8.55
CA LEU A 165 4.52 -26.45 -9.48
C LEU A 165 3.95 -25.94 -10.82
N LYS A 166 2.87 -26.55 -11.35
CA LYS A 166 2.20 -26.08 -12.56
C LYS A 166 1.65 -24.64 -12.43
N THR A 167 1.45 -24.15 -11.22
CA THR A 167 0.98 -22.77 -10.94
C THR A 167 2.09 -21.73 -11.15
N GLY A 168 3.36 -22.13 -11.16
CA GLY A 168 4.50 -21.22 -11.20
C GLY A 168 4.77 -20.48 -9.89
N LEU A 169 3.91 -20.63 -8.88
CA LEU A 169 3.98 -19.86 -7.63
C LEU A 169 5.28 -20.11 -6.86
N ALA A 170 5.67 -21.37 -6.66
CA ALA A 170 6.92 -21.70 -5.98
C ALA A 170 8.16 -21.17 -6.71
N GLY A 171 8.16 -21.22 -8.04
CA GLY A 171 9.26 -20.67 -8.85
C GLY A 171 9.40 -19.17 -8.61
N MET A 172 8.30 -18.41 -8.69
CA MET A 172 8.28 -16.97 -8.44
C MET A 172 8.76 -16.63 -7.02
N ILE A 173 8.22 -17.29 -5.98
CA ILE A 173 8.59 -17.05 -4.58
C ILE A 173 10.08 -17.31 -4.35
N LEU A 174 10.56 -18.50 -4.74
CA LEU A 174 11.95 -18.90 -4.51
C LEU A 174 12.93 -18.04 -5.31
N GLN A 175 12.59 -17.70 -6.55
CA GLN A 175 13.43 -16.86 -7.39
C GLN A 175 13.58 -15.45 -6.80
N LYS A 176 12.53 -14.89 -6.19
CA LYS A 176 12.63 -13.60 -5.50
C LYS A 176 13.55 -13.67 -4.29
N PHE A 177 13.44 -14.68 -3.43
CA PHE A 177 14.37 -14.81 -2.30
C PHE A 177 15.83 -14.92 -2.76
N VAL A 178 16.10 -15.67 -3.82
CA VAL A 178 17.44 -15.75 -4.44
C VAL A 178 17.89 -14.38 -4.97
N ASN A 179 17.03 -13.70 -5.76
CA ASN A 179 17.36 -12.41 -6.37
C ASN A 179 17.68 -11.31 -5.33
N TYR A 180 17.04 -11.38 -4.16
CA TYR A 180 17.22 -10.42 -3.07
C TYR A 180 18.20 -10.92 -1.99
N HIS A 181 18.91 -12.03 -2.25
CA HIS A 181 19.89 -12.62 -1.33
C HIS A 181 19.33 -12.94 0.07
N VAL A 182 18.04 -13.31 0.13
CA VAL A 182 17.37 -13.78 1.34
C VAL A 182 17.54 -15.29 1.47
N ARG A 183 18.36 -15.70 2.43
CA ARG A 183 18.59 -17.11 2.73
C ARG A 183 17.37 -17.68 3.46
N THR A 184 16.74 -18.69 2.88
CA THR A 184 15.40 -19.14 3.31
C THR A 184 15.37 -20.60 3.72
N ALA A 185 14.95 -20.88 4.96
CA ALA A 185 14.65 -22.23 5.43
C ALA A 185 13.14 -22.47 5.41
N ILE A 186 12.68 -23.53 4.73
CA ILE A 186 11.25 -23.88 4.67
C ILE A 186 10.98 -25.10 5.55
N ILE A 187 10.04 -24.99 6.48
CA ILE A 187 9.60 -26.09 7.35
C ILE A 187 8.38 -26.76 6.75
N LEU A 188 8.47 -28.06 6.55
CA LEU A 188 7.41 -28.92 6.04
C LEU A 188 7.20 -30.06 7.05
N GLN A 189 6.23 -29.89 7.95
CA GLN A 189 5.86 -30.92 8.93
C GLN A 189 5.25 -32.16 8.25
N GLU A 190 5.26 -33.28 8.96
CA GLU A 190 4.69 -34.55 8.47
C GLU A 190 3.17 -34.40 8.24
N GLY A 191 2.75 -34.47 6.98
CA GLY A 191 1.33 -34.31 6.60
C GLY A 191 1.14 -33.74 5.18
N PHE A 192 2.10 -32.98 4.67
CA PHE A 192 2.08 -32.48 3.29
C PHE A 192 2.45 -33.60 2.29
N LYS A 193 1.49 -34.02 1.46
CA LYS A 193 1.76 -34.96 0.36
C LYS A 193 2.55 -34.27 -0.75
N ILE A 194 3.87 -34.29 -0.63
CA ILE A 194 4.79 -33.86 -1.69
C ILE A 194 4.81 -34.93 -2.78
N THR A 195 4.41 -34.57 -4.00
CA THR A 195 4.39 -35.50 -5.15
C THR A 195 5.01 -34.88 -6.40
N GLY A 196 5.52 -35.74 -7.28
CA GLY A 196 6.05 -35.37 -8.60
C GLY A 196 7.20 -34.36 -8.55
N LYS A 197 7.18 -33.41 -9.49
CA LYS A 197 8.25 -32.43 -9.74
C LYS A 197 8.63 -31.56 -8.54
N PHE A 198 7.72 -31.37 -7.57
CA PHE A 198 8.06 -30.62 -6.35
C PHE A 198 9.14 -31.37 -5.55
N LYS A 199 9.11 -32.70 -5.52
CA LYS A 199 10.15 -33.53 -4.89
C LYS A 199 11.51 -33.37 -5.56
N GLU A 200 11.53 -33.17 -6.89
CA GLU A 200 12.75 -32.90 -7.65
C GLU A 200 13.32 -31.53 -7.27
N LEU A 201 12.47 -30.48 -7.21
CA LEU A 201 12.87 -29.15 -6.74
C LEU A 201 13.44 -29.19 -5.31
N LEU A 202 12.85 -29.97 -4.42
CA LEU A 202 13.38 -30.18 -3.06
C LEU A 202 14.72 -30.93 -3.05
N ALA A 203 14.95 -31.83 -3.99
CA ALA A 203 16.21 -32.56 -4.09
C ALA A 203 17.34 -31.66 -4.63
N GLU A 204 17.01 -30.76 -5.56
CA GLU A 204 17.93 -29.76 -6.11
C GLU A 204 18.30 -28.69 -5.08
N SER A 205 17.33 -28.23 -4.27
CA SER A 205 17.57 -27.19 -3.26
C SER A 205 18.61 -27.59 -2.21
N LYS A 206 18.75 -28.89 -1.91
CA LYS A 206 19.77 -29.39 -0.99
C LYS A 206 21.20 -29.04 -1.43
N LYS A 207 21.43 -28.80 -2.72
CA LYS A 207 22.75 -28.43 -3.28
C LYS A 207 23.00 -26.92 -3.29
N GLY A 208 21.96 -26.10 -3.20
CA GLY A 208 22.06 -24.64 -3.14
C GLY A 208 22.31 -24.13 -1.72
N ASN A 209 22.77 -22.87 -1.61
CA ASN A 209 22.93 -22.19 -0.33
C ASN A 209 21.79 -21.19 -0.03
N ASP A 210 20.98 -20.84 -1.03
CA ASP A 210 19.97 -19.79 -0.91
C ASP A 210 18.69 -20.25 -0.24
N PHE A 211 18.25 -21.50 -0.47
CA PHE A 211 17.11 -22.05 0.24
C PHE A 211 17.21 -23.56 0.47
N ARG A 212 16.61 -24.03 1.57
CA ARG A 212 16.58 -25.45 1.91
C ARG A 212 15.30 -25.80 2.67
N VAL A 213 14.87 -27.04 2.54
CA VAL A 213 13.64 -27.56 3.17
C VAL A 213 13.97 -28.57 4.27
N PHE A 214 13.24 -28.47 5.38
CA PHE A 214 13.43 -29.24 6.60
C PHE A 214 12.10 -29.79 7.11
N ASN A 215 12.16 -30.84 7.91
CA ASN A 215 11.01 -31.42 8.60
C ASN A 215 10.84 -30.91 10.03
N ASN A 216 11.81 -30.15 10.55
CA ASN A 216 11.78 -29.60 11.90
C ASN A 216 12.53 -28.27 11.98
N THR A 217 12.07 -27.40 12.89
CA THR A 217 12.62 -26.06 13.12
C THR A 217 14.07 -26.10 13.57
N ARG A 218 14.49 -27.09 14.36
CA ARG A 218 15.83 -27.16 14.94
C ARG A 218 16.92 -27.32 13.88
N ASP A 219 16.75 -28.26 12.95
CA ASP A 219 17.73 -28.49 11.88
C ASP A 219 17.74 -27.33 10.88
N ALA A 220 16.57 -26.74 10.63
CA ALA A 220 16.43 -25.56 9.79
C ALA A 220 17.17 -24.36 10.38
N GLU A 221 16.96 -24.08 11.66
CA GLU A 221 17.62 -22.99 12.36
C GLU A 221 19.13 -23.17 12.37
N ASN A 222 19.61 -24.38 12.70
CA ASN A 222 21.04 -24.71 12.66
C ASN A 222 21.62 -24.44 11.27
N TRP A 223 20.94 -24.79 10.19
CA TRP A 223 21.44 -24.49 8.85
C TRP A 223 21.35 -23.00 8.49
N LEU A 224 20.30 -22.31 8.95
CA LEU A 224 20.05 -20.91 8.60
C LEU A 224 21.10 -19.98 9.21
N ILE A 225 21.53 -20.27 10.44
CA ILE A 225 22.49 -19.46 11.21
C ILE A 225 23.96 -19.90 11.08
N ASN A 226 24.24 -20.98 10.33
CA ASN A 226 25.60 -21.48 10.04
C ASN A 226 25.98 -21.22 8.58
#